data_AF-A0A2V6VBD8-F1
#
_entry.id   AF-A0A2V6VBD8-F1
#
_cell.length_a   1.000
_cell.length_b   1.000
_cell.length_c   1.000
_cell.angle_alpha   90.00
_cell.angle_beta   90.00
_cell.angle_gamma   90.00
#
_symmetry.space_group_name_H-M   'P 1'
#
loop_
_entity.id
_entity.type
_entity.pdbx_description
1 polymer ?
#
loop_
_entity_poly.entity_id
_entity_poly.type
_entity_poly.pdbx_seq_one_letter_code
_entity_poly.pdbx_strand_id
1 'polypeptide(L)'
;MAALLDGAGAGRVAKPGMARTRITLKDPARFSDPANLTWERYVAMQARERERYLAERATIPQDALDFKNVSPRYLENAVDQFANNYYSELSATHYVATAAANAPFDELKKSALFQLADEQRHLEMDREVFERARIPESDWLAAWESPGTTCRFFRHLLELEDSIEILVKGNFVAEGAAGPGTFTVLADGAEARGDVLSAVNHRARIRDETRHISYGRALVKALIEDDPANLDTIQRWQDESLQLFSEVARGGERREWWEGFLASYYKIALPQGLRPTF
;
A
#
# COMPACT_ATOMS: atom_id res chain seq x y z
N MET A 1 6.25 -27.48 -14.22
CA MET A 1 5.10 -28.32 -13.82
C MET A 1 5.61 -29.47 -12.98
N ALA A 2 5.13 -29.55 -11.73
CA ALA A 2 5.16 -30.67 -10.79
C ALA A 2 6.52 -31.36 -10.51
N ALA A 3 7.09 -31.08 -9.33
CA ALA A 3 7.49 -32.07 -8.32
C ALA A 3 8.53 -31.45 -7.37
N LEU A 4 8.18 -31.32 -6.08
CA LEU A 4 9.01 -31.67 -4.91
C LEU A 4 8.26 -31.25 -3.64
N LEU A 5 7.27 -32.07 -3.29
CA LEU A 5 6.77 -32.24 -1.94
C LEU A 5 7.17 -33.66 -1.52
N ASP A 6 8.11 -33.79 -0.60
CA ASP A 6 7.98 -34.72 0.53
C ASP A 6 9.17 -34.58 1.48
N GLY A 7 8.85 -34.41 2.77
CA GLY A 7 9.81 -34.20 3.85
C GLY A 7 9.08 -33.92 5.16
N ALA A 8 8.21 -34.85 5.56
CA ALA A 8 7.51 -34.81 6.84
C ALA A 8 8.47 -35.11 8.02
N GLY A 9 8.29 -34.40 9.13
CA GLY A 9 8.47 -34.99 10.46
C GLY A 9 9.50 -34.36 11.40
N ALA A 10 9.24 -33.15 11.88
CA ALA A 10 9.58 -32.79 13.26
C ALA A 10 8.53 -31.78 13.77
N GLY A 11 7.56 -32.30 14.53
CA GLY A 11 6.46 -31.54 15.09
C GLY A 11 6.96 -30.43 16.01
N ARG A 12 6.97 -29.20 15.50
CA ARG A 12 6.84 -28.01 16.35
C ARG A 12 5.38 -27.93 16.73
N VAL A 13 5.09 -28.22 18.00
CA VAL A 13 3.81 -27.86 18.62
C VAL A 13 3.69 -26.34 18.47
N ALA A 14 2.87 -25.90 17.52
CA ALA A 14 2.48 -24.51 17.41
C ALA A 14 1.88 -24.11 18.76
N LYS A 15 2.39 -23.04 19.38
CA LYS A 15 1.69 -22.40 20.48
C LYS A 15 0.25 -22.12 20.01
N PRO A 16 -0.78 -22.31 20.85
CA PRO A 16 -2.14 -21.99 20.44
C PRO A 16 -2.17 -20.49 20.13
N GLY A 17 -2.17 -20.16 18.84
CA GLY A 17 -2.43 -18.81 18.38
C GLY A 17 -3.81 -18.44 18.91
N MET A 18 -3.92 -17.29 19.56
CA MET A 18 -5.23 -16.74 19.90
C MET A 18 -6.09 -16.79 18.63
N ALA A 19 -7.29 -17.35 18.71
CA ALA A 19 -8.19 -17.40 17.57
C ALA A 19 -8.30 -15.98 16.99
N ARG A 20 -7.86 -15.78 15.74
CA ARG A 20 -7.91 -14.46 15.07
C ARG A 20 -9.36 -13.97 15.13
N THR A 21 -9.57 -12.81 15.74
CA THR A 21 -10.90 -12.22 15.88
C THR A 21 -11.37 -11.75 14.50
N ARG A 22 -12.39 -12.38 13.93
CA ARG A 22 -12.99 -11.96 12.67
C ARG A 22 -14.10 -10.95 12.92
N ILE A 23 -14.12 -9.88 12.14
CA ILE A 23 -15.23 -8.93 12.11
C ILE A 23 -16.12 -9.29 10.92
N THR A 24 -17.43 -9.18 11.09
CA THR A 24 -18.40 -9.25 9.99
C THR A 24 -19.26 -8.00 10.02
N LEU A 25 -19.51 -7.42 8.84
CA LEU A 25 -20.52 -6.39 8.68
C LEU A 25 -21.90 -7.06 8.60
N LYS A 26 -22.74 -6.88 9.62
CA LYS A 26 -24.04 -7.58 9.73
C LYS A 26 -25.03 -7.07 8.68
N ASP A 27 -25.01 -5.78 8.40
CA ASP A 27 -25.76 -5.15 7.31
C ASP A 27 -24.81 -4.62 6.22
N PRO A 28 -24.56 -5.40 5.15
CA PRO A 28 -23.71 -4.97 4.03
C PRO A 28 -24.15 -3.67 3.34
N ALA A 29 -25.44 -3.30 3.43
CA ALA A 29 -25.94 -2.07 2.81
C ALA A 29 -25.41 -0.79 3.48
N ARG A 30 -24.80 -0.91 4.67
CA ARG A 30 -24.12 0.20 5.36
C ARG A 30 -22.81 0.60 4.70
N PHE A 31 -22.19 -0.31 3.96
CA PHE A 31 -20.99 0.02 3.20
C PHE A 31 -21.38 0.48 1.79
N SER A 32 -20.82 1.61 1.38
CA SER A 32 -20.85 2.07 0.00
C SER A 32 -19.49 2.67 -0.32
N ASP A 33 -18.90 2.24 -1.43
CA ASP A 33 -17.68 2.83 -1.95
C ASP A 33 -17.95 4.30 -2.35
N PRO A 34 -17.26 5.28 -1.75
CA PRO A 34 -17.45 6.69 -2.08
C PRO A 34 -17.20 7.01 -3.56
N ALA A 35 -16.37 6.23 -4.26
CA ALA A 35 -16.10 6.41 -5.68
C ALA A 35 -17.25 5.90 -6.57
N ASN A 36 -18.11 5.01 -6.04
CA ASN A 36 -19.27 4.43 -6.71
C ASN A 36 -19.00 4.06 -8.19
N LEU A 37 -17.93 3.28 -8.37
CA LEU A 37 -17.45 2.89 -9.69
C LEU A 37 -18.28 1.74 -10.25
N THR A 38 -18.60 1.87 -11.54
CA THR A 38 -18.94 0.74 -12.41
C THR A 38 -17.71 0.42 -13.26
N TRP A 39 -17.70 -0.75 -13.91
CA TRP A 39 -16.61 -1.15 -14.80
C TRP A 39 -16.34 -0.10 -15.89
N GLU A 40 -17.39 0.38 -16.57
CA GLU A 40 -17.27 1.37 -17.65
C GLU A 40 -16.71 2.69 -17.14
N ARG A 41 -17.11 3.12 -15.95
CA ARG A 41 -16.59 4.34 -15.31
C ARG A 41 -15.12 4.19 -14.95
N TYR A 42 -14.73 3.03 -14.38
CA TYR A 42 -13.36 2.73 -14.04
C TYR A 42 -12.46 2.74 -15.29
N VAL A 43 -12.83 2.00 -16.34
CA VAL A 43 -12.07 1.96 -17.60
C VAL A 43 -11.93 3.34 -18.22
N ALA A 44 -13.02 4.11 -18.33
CA ALA A 44 -12.97 5.45 -18.90
C ALA A 44 -12.14 6.43 -18.06
N MET A 45 -12.16 6.29 -16.74
CA MET A 45 -11.31 7.07 -15.84
C MET A 45 -9.84 6.70 -16.02
N GLN A 46 -9.50 5.41 -15.96
CA GLN A 46 -8.13 4.92 -16.07
C GLN A 46 -7.51 5.22 -17.45
N ALA A 47 -8.30 5.16 -18.53
CA ALA A 47 -7.84 5.58 -19.86
C ALA A 47 -7.39 7.05 -19.87
N ARG A 48 -8.16 7.95 -19.25
CA ARG A 48 -7.80 9.38 -19.14
C ARG A 48 -6.58 9.62 -18.26
N GLU A 49 -6.46 8.90 -17.15
CA GLU A 49 -5.26 8.99 -16.30
C GLU A 49 -4.02 8.45 -17.04
N ARG A 50 -4.17 7.38 -17.83
CA ARG A 50 -3.09 6.86 -18.67
C ARG A 50 -2.67 7.85 -19.76
N GLU A 51 -3.61 8.50 -20.44
CA GLU A 51 -3.32 9.55 -21.43
C GLU A 51 -2.52 10.69 -20.81
N ARG A 52 -2.92 11.17 -19.62
CA ARG A 52 -2.19 12.22 -18.89
C ARG A 52 -0.79 11.78 -18.49
N TYR A 53 -0.67 10.59 -17.92
CA TYR A 53 0.62 10.02 -17.56
C TYR A 53 1.56 9.93 -18.76
N LEU A 54 1.07 9.42 -19.90
CA LEU A 54 1.87 9.32 -21.12
C LEU A 54 2.26 10.69 -21.68
N ALA A 55 1.36 11.67 -21.62
CA ALA A 55 1.66 13.04 -22.05
C ALA A 55 2.75 13.67 -21.17
N GLU A 56 2.65 13.55 -19.85
CA GLU A 56 3.66 14.06 -18.92
C GLU A 56 5.00 13.34 -19.07
N ARG A 57 4.98 12.00 -19.13
CA ARG A 57 6.18 11.17 -19.35
C ARG A 57 6.88 11.49 -20.67
N ALA A 58 6.14 11.83 -21.73
CA ALA A 58 6.72 12.22 -23.02
C ALA A 58 7.49 13.55 -22.97
N THR A 59 7.29 14.37 -21.93
CA THR A 59 8.06 15.61 -21.73
C THR A 59 9.41 15.37 -21.08
N ILE A 60 9.66 14.18 -20.53
CA ILE A 60 10.92 13.88 -19.83
C ILE A 60 12.05 13.70 -20.87
N PRO A 61 13.14 14.48 -20.79
CA PRO A 61 14.29 14.28 -21.67
C PRO A 61 14.90 12.89 -21.51
N GLN A 62 15.42 12.32 -22.61
CA GLN A 62 15.96 10.95 -22.60
C GLN A 62 17.08 10.77 -21.56
N ASP A 63 17.95 11.76 -21.36
CA ASP A 63 19.01 11.69 -20.36
C ASP A 63 18.48 11.66 -18.91
N ALA A 64 17.34 12.31 -18.65
CA ALA A 64 16.66 12.24 -17.36
C ALA A 64 15.92 10.90 -17.20
N LEU A 65 15.26 10.39 -18.26
CA LEU A 65 14.67 9.05 -18.28
C LEU A 65 15.71 7.96 -18.01
N ASP A 66 16.93 8.11 -18.49
CA ASP A 66 18.02 7.16 -18.27
C ASP A 66 18.86 7.47 -17.01
N PHE A 67 18.33 8.31 -16.11
CA PHE A 67 18.93 8.66 -14.82
C PHE A 67 20.35 9.26 -14.91
N LYS A 68 20.78 9.76 -16.07
CA LYS A 68 22.15 10.30 -16.26
C LYS A 68 22.40 11.59 -15.48
N ASN A 69 21.34 12.36 -15.24
CA ASN A 69 21.40 13.64 -14.54
C ASN A 69 21.14 13.50 -13.02
N VAL A 70 20.86 12.29 -12.57
CA VAL A 70 20.59 12.00 -11.16
C VAL A 70 21.92 11.80 -10.44
N SER A 71 22.07 12.42 -9.25
CA SER A 71 23.33 12.33 -8.53
C SER A 71 23.66 10.88 -8.14
N PRO A 72 24.91 10.40 -8.31
CA PRO A 72 25.29 9.04 -7.92
C PRO A 72 25.00 8.74 -6.45
N ARG A 73 25.22 9.71 -5.56
CA ARG A 73 24.91 9.61 -4.12
C ARG A 73 23.41 9.38 -3.84
N TYR A 74 22.53 9.93 -4.66
CA TYR A 74 21.10 9.64 -4.55
C TYR A 74 20.82 8.22 -5.00
N LEU A 75 21.36 7.80 -6.15
CA LEU A 75 21.15 6.45 -6.70
C LEU A 75 21.63 5.34 -5.75
N GLU A 76 22.75 5.55 -5.05
CA GLU A 76 23.26 4.63 -4.03
C GLU A 76 22.24 4.34 -2.91
N ASN A 77 21.41 5.33 -2.56
CA ASN A 77 20.37 5.20 -1.53
C ASN A 77 18.97 4.97 -2.13
N ALA A 78 18.79 5.20 -3.44
CA ALA A 78 17.52 5.09 -4.12
C ALA A 78 17.09 3.64 -4.32
N VAL A 79 18.02 2.68 -4.34
CA VAL A 79 17.69 1.24 -4.44
C VAL A 79 16.73 0.82 -3.32
N ASP A 80 16.99 1.24 -2.08
CA ASP A 80 16.12 0.95 -0.94
C ASP A 80 14.72 1.55 -1.13
N GLN A 81 14.65 2.82 -1.59
CA GLN A 81 13.37 3.49 -1.83
C GLN A 81 12.59 2.86 -2.98
N PHE A 82 13.25 2.56 -4.10
CA PHE A 82 12.62 1.93 -5.26
C PHE A 82 12.14 0.52 -4.91
N ALA A 83 12.92 -0.23 -4.13
CA ALA A 83 12.54 -1.54 -3.64
C ALA A 83 11.35 -1.46 -2.70
N ASN A 84 11.35 -0.45 -1.82
CA ASN A 84 10.23 -0.17 -0.92
C ASN A 84 8.97 0.27 -1.65
N ASN A 85 9.06 0.90 -2.82
CA ASN A 85 7.90 1.17 -3.67
C ASN A 85 7.44 -0.14 -4.36
N TYR A 86 8.30 -0.73 -5.20
CA TYR A 86 7.97 -1.88 -6.05
C TYR A 86 7.42 -3.09 -5.27
N TYR A 87 8.09 -3.52 -4.20
CA TYR A 87 7.64 -4.70 -3.47
C TYR A 87 6.43 -4.43 -2.57
N SER A 88 6.20 -3.17 -2.18
CA SER A 88 4.96 -2.79 -1.52
C SER A 88 3.78 -2.92 -2.49
N GLU A 89 3.91 -2.41 -3.72
CA GLU A 89 2.87 -2.55 -4.76
C GLU A 89 2.68 -4.02 -5.20
N LEU A 90 3.76 -4.79 -5.29
CA LEU A 90 3.68 -6.23 -5.58
C LEU A 90 2.92 -6.97 -4.47
N SER A 91 3.23 -6.64 -3.22
CA SER A 91 2.54 -7.22 -2.07
C SER A 91 1.07 -6.79 -2.05
N ALA A 92 0.78 -5.53 -2.36
CA ALA A 92 -0.57 -5.00 -2.48
C ALA A 92 -1.38 -5.72 -3.55
N THR A 93 -0.81 -5.93 -4.73
CA THR A 93 -1.42 -6.74 -5.79
C THR A 93 -1.83 -8.13 -5.27
N HIS A 94 -1.00 -8.78 -4.44
CA HIS A 94 -1.31 -10.10 -3.89
C HIS A 94 -2.33 -10.07 -2.75
N TYR A 95 -2.15 -9.24 -1.71
CA TYR A 95 -3.08 -9.24 -0.58
C TYR A 95 -4.45 -8.67 -0.97
N VAL A 96 -4.53 -7.71 -1.90
CA VAL A 96 -5.80 -7.18 -2.40
C VAL A 96 -6.52 -8.24 -3.23
N ALA A 97 -5.80 -9.04 -4.03
CA ALA A 97 -6.39 -10.19 -4.71
C ALA A 97 -6.98 -11.20 -3.71
N THR A 98 -6.28 -11.49 -2.62
CA THR A 98 -6.82 -12.33 -1.52
C THR A 98 -8.07 -11.70 -0.90
N ALA A 99 -8.03 -10.40 -0.60
CA ALA A 99 -9.18 -9.67 -0.05
C ALA A 99 -10.39 -9.71 -1.00
N ALA A 100 -10.19 -9.53 -2.31
CA ALA A 100 -11.23 -9.62 -3.32
C ALA A 100 -11.82 -11.04 -3.42
N ALA A 101 -10.96 -12.07 -3.40
CA ALA A 101 -11.40 -13.47 -3.46
C ALA A 101 -12.26 -13.87 -2.26
N ASN A 102 -11.89 -13.40 -1.06
CA ASN A 102 -12.56 -13.75 0.19
C ASN A 102 -13.61 -12.72 0.66
N ALA A 103 -13.90 -11.69 -0.16
CA ALA A 103 -14.76 -10.59 0.23
C ALA A 103 -16.18 -11.10 0.64
N PRO A 104 -16.68 -10.72 1.82
CA PRO A 104 -17.93 -11.25 2.38
C PRO A 104 -19.20 -10.71 1.71
N PHE A 105 -19.09 -9.66 0.88
CA PHE A 105 -20.20 -9.09 0.13
C PHE A 105 -19.70 -8.40 -1.15
N ASP A 106 -20.59 -8.25 -2.13
CA ASP A 106 -20.24 -7.88 -3.50
C ASP A 106 -19.63 -6.48 -3.65
N GLU A 107 -20.11 -5.50 -2.88
CA GLU A 107 -19.60 -4.14 -2.96
C GLU A 107 -18.13 -4.05 -2.53
N LEU A 108 -17.72 -4.78 -1.47
CA LEU A 108 -16.32 -4.84 -1.06
C LEU A 108 -15.46 -5.56 -2.08
N LYS A 109 -15.97 -6.67 -2.65
CA LYS A 109 -15.31 -7.40 -3.72
C LYS A 109 -15.01 -6.49 -4.90
N LYS A 110 -16.00 -5.71 -5.32
CA LYS A 110 -15.89 -4.76 -6.43
C LYS A 110 -14.84 -3.68 -6.15
N SER A 111 -14.84 -3.07 -4.96
CA SER A 111 -13.82 -2.08 -4.57
C SER A 111 -12.41 -2.67 -4.61
N ALA A 112 -12.22 -3.86 -4.02
CA ALA A 112 -10.93 -4.55 -4.03
C ALA A 112 -10.46 -4.94 -5.44
N LEU A 113 -11.37 -5.33 -6.34
CA LEU A 113 -11.02 -5.63 -7.74
C LEU A 113 -10.55 -4.39 -8.51
N PHE A 114 -11.11 -3.21 -8.25
CA PHE A 114 -10.62 -1.98 -8.86
C PHE A 114 -9.25 -1.59 -8.31
N GLN A 115 -9.06 -1.65 -7.00
CA GLN A 115 -7.74 -1.43 -6.42
C GLN A 115 -6.71 -2.43 -6.95
N LEU A 116 -7.06 -3.71 -7.10
CA LEU A 116 -6.14 -4.70 -7.65
C LEU A 116 -5.57 -4.28 -9.03
N ALA A 117 -6.43 -3.71 -9.88
CA ALA A 117 -6.00 -3.21 -11.17
C ALA A 117 -5.17 -1.91 -11.06
N ASP A 118 -5.45 -1.07 -10.06
CA ASP A 118 -4.65 0.10 -9.73
C ASP A 118 -3.24 -0.30 -9.24
N GLU A 119 -3.11 -1.29 -8.33
CA GLU A 119 -1.80 -1.74 -7.83
C GLU A 119 -0.97 -2.43 -8.89
N GLN A 120 -1.60 -3.18 -9.80
CA GLN A 120 -0.89 -3.73 -10.96
C GLN A 120 -0.31 -2.61 -11.85
N ARG A 121 -1.07 -1.51 -12.04
CA ARG A 121 -0.57 -0.33 -12.76
C ARG A 121 0.59 0.34 -12.00
N HIS A 122 0.51 0.45 -10.68
CA HIS A 122 1.57 1.04 -9.85
C HIS A 122 2.86 0.23 -9.89
N LEU A 123 2.73 -1.10 -9.81
CA LEU A 123 3.82 -2.06 -9.90
C LEU A 123 4.60 -1.94 -11.22
N GLU A 124 3.89 -1.83 -12.35
CA GLU A 124 4.51 -1.65 -13.66
C GLU A 124 5.26 -0.32 -13.79
N MET A 125 4.74 0.74 -13.17
CA MET A 125 5.42 2.04 -13.10
C MET A 125 6.72 1.96 -12.29
N ASP A 126 6.71 1.28 -11.14
CA ASP A 126 7.91 1.13 -10.30
C ASP A 126 8.95 0.21 -10.93
N ARG A 127 8.51 -0.81 -11.67
CA ARG A 127 9.42 -1.66 -12.46
C ARG A 127 10.20 -0.84 -13.48
N GLU A 128 9.54 0.08 -14.18
CA GLU A 128 10.19 0.95 -15.18
C GLU A 128 11.31 1.78 -14.55
N VAL A 129 11.12 2.29 -13.33
CA VAL A 129 12.13 3.06 -12.60
C VAL A 129 13.41 2.25 -12.40
N PHE A 130 13.29 1.01 -11.94
CA PHE A 130 14.44 0.12 -11.77
C PHE A 130 15.15 -0.18 -13.10
N GLU A 131 14.40 -0.52 -14.13
CA GLU A 131 14.93 -0.85 -15.45
C GLU A 131 15.70 0.33 -16.05
N ARG A 132 15.17 1.55 -15.89
CA ARG A 132 15.78 2.80 -16.36
C ARG A 132 16.99 3.22 -15.55
N ALA A 133 16.96 3.03 -14.23
CA ALA A 133 18.10 3.27 -13.34
C ALA A 133 19.21 2.21 -13.50
N ARG A 134 18.96 1.14 -14.28
CA ARG A 134 19.90 0.03 -14.55
C ARG A 134 20.38 -0.68 -13.28
N ILE A 135 19.51 -0.75 -12.27
CA ILE A 135 19.77 -1.51 -11.05
C ILE A 135 19.45 -2.98 -11.33
N PRO A 136 20.40 -3.92 -11.13
CA PRO A 136 20.17 -5.34 -11.38
C PRO A 136 19.00 -5.91 -10.56
N GLU A 137 18.13 -6.69 -11.19
CA GLU A 137 16.97 -7.34 -10.53
C GLU A 137 17.38 -8.23 -9.34
N SER A 138 18.60 -8.79 -9.37
CA SER A 138 19.17 -9.55 -8.26
C SER A 138 19.28 -8.76 -6.96
N ASP A 139 19.32 -7.44 -7.04
CA ASP A 139 19.59 -6.57 -5.89
C ASP A 139 18.30 -6.05 -5.25
N TRP A 140 17.17 -6.13 -5.97
CA TRP A 140 15.92 -5.48 -5.55
C TRP A 140 15.35 -6.11 -4.28
N LEU A 141 15.29 -7.45 -4.22
CA LEU A 141 14.71 -8.15 -3.07
C LEU A 141 15.54 -7.94 -1.81
N ALA A 142 16.86 -8.03 -1.92
CA ALA A 142 17.78 -7.82 -0.80
C ALA A 142 17.68 -6.39 -0.24
N ALA A 143 17.51 -5.40 -1.12
CA ALA A 143 17.26 -4.02 -0.71
C ALA A 143 15.91 -3.88 0.03
N TRP A 144 14.84 -4.52 -0.47
CA TRP A 144 13.55 -4.50 0.24
C TRP A 144 13.60 -5.21 1.59
N GLU A 145 14.33 -6.33 1.71
CA GLU A 145 14.46 -7.06 2.97
C GLU A 145 15.37 -6.38 4.00
N SER A 146 16.08 -5.32 3.59
CA SER A 146 17.01 -4.61 4.46
C SER A 146 16.30 -3.90 5.62
N PRO A 147 16.98 -3.71 6.76
CA PRO A 147 16.37 -3.05 7.91
C PRO A 147 15.84 -1.65 7.59
N GLY A 148 14.64 -1.39 8.10
CA GLY A 148 14.01 -0.08 8.00
C GLY A 148 13.27 0.17 6.68
N THR A 149 12.79 -0.89 6.04
CA THR A 149 11.79 -0.87 4.97
C THR A 149 10.43 -1.37 5.50
N THR A 150 9.38 -1.23 4.70
CA THR A 150 8.03 -1.72 5.00
C THR A 150 7.88 -3.25 4.85
N CYS A 151 8.95 -3.98 4.53
CA CYS A 151 8.91 -5.40 4.18
C CYS A 151 8.17 -6.28 5.20
N ARG A 152 8.44 -6.09 6.49
CA ARG A 152 7.79 -6.87 7.55
C ARG A 152 6.28 -6.64 7.61
N PHE A 153 5.84 -5.40 7.43
CA PHE A 153 4.42 -5.06 7.39
C PHE A 153 3.71 -5.73 6.20
N PHE A 154 4.28 -5.62 5.01
CA PHE A 154 3.68 -6.22 3.82
C PHE A 154 3.71 -7.76 3.86
N ARG A 155 4.76 -8.37 4.41
CA ARG A 155 4.76 -9.82 4.67
C ARG A 155 3.67 -10.24 5.64
N HIS A 156 3.44 -9.45 6.70
CA HIS A 156 2.33 -9.71 7.62
C HIS A 156 0.98 -9.69 6.88
N LEU A 157 0.73 -8.72 5.99
CA LEU A 157 -0.50 -8.69 5.20
C LEU A 157 -0.66 -9.91 4.28
N LEU A 158 0.44 -10.40 3.69
CA LEU A 158 0.43 -11.59 2.83
C LEU A 158 0.08 -12.89 3.58
N GLU A 159 0.20 -12.90 4.92
CA GLU A 159 -0.17 -14.03 5.77
C GLU A 159 -1.64 -13.99 6.24
N LEU A 160 -2.39 -12.96 5.84
CA LEU A 160 -3.80 -12.80 6.18
C LEU A 160 -4.70 -13.41 5.10
N GLU A 161 -5.84 -13.93 5.53
CA GLU A 161 -6.89 -14.45 4.65
C GLU A 161 -8.22 -13.68 4.82
N ASP A 162 -8.38 -12.97 5.94
CA ASP A 162 -9.60 -12.23 6.24
C ASP A 162 -9.61 -10.88 5.49
N SER A 163 -10.54 -10.73 4.54
CA SER A 163 -10.61 -9.54 3.70
C SER A 163 -10.78 -8.25 4.48
N ILE A 164 -11.54 -8.26 5.58
CA ILE A 164 -11.78 -7.05 6.36
C ILE A 164 -10.49 -6.68 7.11
N GLU A 165 -9.82 -7.63 7.75
CA GLU A 165 -8.53 -7.38 8.41
C GLU A 165 -7.49 -6.86 7.42
N ILE A 166 -7.37 -7.49 6.24
CA ILE A 166 -6.47 -7.06 5.18
C ILE A 166 -6.73 -5.60 4.80
N LEU A 167 -7.98 -5.24 4.49
CA LEU A 167 -8.32 -3.90 4.00
C LEU A 167 -8.29 -2.85 5.11
N VAL A 168 -8.56 -3.20 6.37
CA VAL A 168 -8.34 -2.29 7.49
C VAL A 168 -6.85 -1.99 7.65
N LYS A 169 -5.99 -3.01 7.63
CA LYS A 169 -4.55 -2.81 7.82
C LYS A 169 -3.87 -2.16 6.60
N GLY A 170 -4.18 -2.62 5.40
CA GLY A 170 -3.63 -2.10 4.14
C GLY A 170 -4.17 -0.70 3.82
N ASN A 171 -5.48 -0.57 3.64
CA ASN A 171 -6.06 0.67 3.14
C ASN A 171 -6.26 1.71 4.22
N PHE A 172 -6.87 1.32 5.34
CA PHE A 172 -7.18 2.30 6.37
C PHE A 172 -5.94 2.71 7.15
N VAL A 173 -5.06 1.77 7.53
CA VAL A 173 -3.82 2.11 8.25
C VAL A 173 -2.70 2.51 7.30
N ALA A 174 -2.17 1.61 6.45
CA ALA A 174 -0.96 1.91 5.68
C ALA A 174 -1.15 3.02 4.65
N GLU A 175 -2.12 2.89 3.75
CA GLU A 175 -2.38 3.93 2.74
C GLU A 175 -2.99 5.18 3.38
N GLY A 176 -3.87 5.03 4.38
CA GLY A 176 -4.45 6.15 5.11
C GLY A 176 -3.39 7.01 5.82
N ALA A 177 -2.31 6.39 6.26
CA ALA A 177 -1.16 7.06 6.86
C ALA A 177 -0.19 7.64 5.83
N ALA A 178 -0.01 6.99 4.67
CA ALA A 178 0.66 7.61 3.54
C ALA A 178 -0.11 8.88 3.14
N GLY A 179 -1.40 8.79 2.85
CA GLY A 179 -2.24 9.95 2.51
C GLY A 179 -1.87 10.60 1.16
N PRO A 180 -2.78 11.35 0.52
CA PRO A 180 -2.50 11.94 -0.80
C PRO A 180 -1.34 12.95 -0.77
N GLY A 181 -1.14 13.64 0.36
CA GLY A 181 -0.05 14.60 0.53
C GLY A 181 1.34 13.97 0.51
N THR A 182 1.49 12.70 0.93
CA THR A 182 2.79 12.03 0.88
C THR A 182 3.23 11.78 -0.55
N PHE A 183 2.31 11.42 -1.45
CA PHE A 183 2.65 11.26 -2.87
C PHE A 183 3.09 12.58 -3.53
N THR A 184 2.53 13.71 -3.10
CA THR A 184 3.05 15.04 -3.52
C THR A 184 4.46 15.28 -2.98
N VAL A 185 4.71 15.01 -1.69
CA VAL A 185 6.06 15.17 -1.09
C VAL A 185 7.09 14.25 -1.75
N LEU A 186 6.72 13.00 -2.05
CA LEU A 186 7.56 12.05 -2.77
C LEU A 186 7.86 12.54 -4.18
N ALA A 187 6.86 13.06 -4.90
CA ALA A 187 7.05 13.61 -6.23
C ALA A 187 8.01 14.82 -6.22
N ASP A 188 7.76 15.80 -5.36
CA ASP A 188 8.59 17.00 -5.24
C ASP A 188 10.02 16.63 -4.81
N GLY A 189 10.15 15.65 -3.90
CA GLY A 189 11.43 15.13 -3.44
C GLY A 189 12.24 14.45 -4.56
N ALA A 190 11.59 13.61 -5.37
CA ALA A 190 12.23 12.96 -6.51
C ALA A 190 12.66 14.00 -7.56
N GLU A 191 11.78 14.95 -7.90
CA GLU A 191 12.04 16.00 -8.87
C GLU A 191 13.21 16.92 -8.45
N ALA A 192 13.26 17.33 -7.18
CA ALA A 192 14.36 18.13 -6.64
C ALA A 192 15.74 17.44 -6.73
N ARG A 193 15.77 16.12 -6.92
CA ARG A 193 16.98 15.29 -7.04
C ARG A 193 17.26 14.85 -8.48
N GLY A 194 16.45 15.32 -9.44
CA GLY A 194 16.55 14.99 -10.86
C GLY A 194 15.88 13.67 -11.26
N ASP A 195 15.26 12.97 -10.32
CA ASP A 195 14.48 11.74 -10.56
C ASP A 195 13.06 12.10 -11.04
N VAL A 196 13.01 12.61 -12.26
CA VAL A 196 11.76 13.11 -12.85
C VAL A 196 10.79 11.97 -13.16
N LEU A 197 11.29 10.76 -13.46
CA LEU A 197 10.43 9.60 -13.74
C LEU A 197 9.63 9.20 -12.50
N SER A 198 10.29 9.03 -11.35
CA SER A 198 9.58 8.73 -10.10
C SER A 198 8.61 9.85 -9.72
N ALA A 199 8.97 11.11 -9.98
CA ALA A 199 8.07 12.24 -9.73
C ALA A 199 6.76 12.15 -10.54
N VAL A 200 6.86 11.87 -11.85
CA VAL A 200 5.69 11.65 -12.71
C VAL A 200 4.88 10.45 -12.26
N ASN A 201 5.54 9.34 -11.88
CA ASN A 201 4.88 8.16 -11.35
C ASN A 201 4.06 8.50 -10.09
N HIS A 202 4.67 9.15 -9.09
CA HIS A 202 3.98 9.51 -7.84
C HIS A 202 2.78 10.43 -8.07
N ARG A 203 2.89 11.41 -8.98
CA ARG A 203 1.75 12.28 -9.33
C ARG A 203 0.59 11.51 -9.97
N ALA A 204 0.91 10.53 -10.82
CA ALA A 204 -0.09 9.73 -11.51
C ALA A 204 -0.90 8.81 -10.58
N ARG A 205 -0.36 8.47 -9.39
CA ARG A 205 -1.03 7.61 -8.39
C ARG A 205 -1.99 8.35 -7.48
N ILE A 206 -1.84 9.67 -7.27
CA ILE A 206 -2.59 10.44 -6.27
C ILE A 206 -4.09 10.16 -6.28
N ARG A 207 -4.70 10.03 -7.46
CA ARG A 207 -6.14 9.78 -7.62
C ARG A 207 -6.54 8.34 -7.32
N ASP A 208 -5.66 7.39 -7.57
CA ASP A 208 -5.87 5.97 -7.29
C ASP A 208 -5.81 5.77 -5.76
N GLU A 209 -4.75 6.27 -5.14
CA GLU A 209 -4.55 6.26 -3.68
C GLU A 209 -5.66 6.98 -2.91
N THR A 210 -6.17 8.09 -3.46
CA THR A 210 -7.32 8.77 -2.85
C THR A 210 -8.56 7.86 -2.79
N ARG A 211 -8.78 7.01 -3.80
CA ARG A 211 -9.89 6.06 -3.78
C ARG A 211 -9.63 4.94 -2.78
N HIS A 212 -8.42 4.39 -2.75
CA HIS A 212 -8.06 3.29 -1.86
C HIS A 212 -8.28 3.68 -0.38
N ILE A 213 -7.77 4.86 0.01
CA ILE A 213 -7.97 5.45 1.34
C ILE A 213 -9.46 5.70 1.62
N SER A 214 -10.19 6.24 0.64
CA SER A 214 -11.58 6.64 0.84
C SER A 214 -12.49 5.45 1.12
N TYR A 215 -12.36 4.34 0.39
CA TYR A 215 -13.20 3.18 0.65
C TYR A 215 -12.72 2.43 1.91
N GLY A 216 -11.42 2.38 2.21
CA GLY A 216 -10.92 1.84 3.48
C GLY A 216 -11.51 2.57 4.69
N ARG A 217 -11.58 3.91 4.62
CA ARG A 217 -12.26 4.74 5.63
C ARG A 217 -13.76 4.48 5.69
N ALA A 218 -14.44 4.35 4.55
CA ALA A 218 -15.87 4.03 4.50
C ALA A 218 -16.17 2.66 5.12
N LEU A 219 -15.29 1.67 4.89
CA LEU A 219 -15.40 0.34 5.47
C LEU A 219 -15.29 0.38 7.00
N VAL A 220 -14.25 1.01 7.54
CA VAL A 220 -14.08 1.14 9.00
C VAL A 220 -15.27 1.83 9.65
N LYS A 221 -15.75 2.91 9.04
CA LYS A 221 -16.94 3.62 9.51
C LYS A 221 -18.16 2.69 9.56
N ALA A 222 -18.44 1.98 8.48
CA ALA A 222 -19.58 1.06 8.40
C ALA A 222 -19.49 -0.06 9.45
N LEU A 223 -18.30 -0.62 9.68
CA LEU A 223 -18.08 -1.67 10.68
C LEU A 223 -18.36 -1.17 12.11
N ILE A 224 -17.93 0.04 12.46
CA ILE A 224 -18.13 0.63 13.79
C ILE A 224 -19.59 1.07 13.99
N GLU A 225 -20.22 1.64 12.97
CA GLU A 225 -21.64 2.03 13.03
C GLU A 225 -22.60 0.83 13.08
N ASP A 226 -22.22 -0.30 12.48
CA ASP A 226 -22.97 -1.56 12.54
C ASP A 226 -22.82 -2.28 13.89
N ASP A 227 -21.61 -2.30 14.45
CA ASP A 227 -21.34 -2.83 15.79
C ASP A 227 -20.20 -2.05 16.48
N PRO A 228 -20.51 -1.21 17.49
CA PRO A 228 -19.50 -0.47 18.23
C PRO A 228 -18.43 -1.33 18.90
N ALA A 229 -18.70 -2.62 19.18
CA ALA A 229 -17.70 -3.54 19.74
C ALA A 229 -16.55 -3.83 18.76
N ASN A 230 -16.74 -3.57 17.46
CA ASN A 230 -15.69 -3.69 16.45
C ASN A 230 -14.54 -2.71 16.68
N LEU A 231 -14.79 -1.58 17.38
CA LEU A 231 -13.78 -0.55 17.63
C LEU A 231 -12.55 -1.12 18.35
N ASP A 232 -12.74 -2.00 19.35
CA ASP A 232 -11.63 -2.59 20.09
C ASP A 232 -10.77 -3.51 19.21
N THR A 233 -11.38 -4.23 18.28
CA THR A 233 -10.66 -5.10 17.34
C THR A 233 -9.90 -4.28 16.31
N ILE A 234 -10.53 -3.25 15.75
CA ILE A 234 -9.89 -2.32 14.80
C ILE A 234 -8.73 -1.57 15.48
N GLN A 235 -8.88 -1.18 16.74
CA GLN A 235 -7.79 -0.59 17.54
C GLN A 235 -6.59 -1.55 17.65
N ARG A 236 -6.82 -2.82 17.96
CA ARG A 236 -5.72 -3.81 18.02
C ARG A 236 -5.03 -3.98 16.67
N TRP A 237 -5.80 -4.00 15.58
CA TRP A 237 -5.23 -4.10 14.23
C TRP A 237 -4.42 -2.86 13.85
N GLN A 238 -4.88 -1.67 14.24
CA GLN A 238 -4.11 -0.43 14.13
C GLN A 238 -2.80 -0.53 14.91
N ASP A 239 -2.87 -0.90 16.19
CA ASP A 239 -1.70 -0.95 17.07
C ASP A 239 -0.62 -1.90 16.52
N GLU A 240 -1.03 -3.08 16.07
CA GLU A 240 -0.14 -4.06 15.44
C GLU A 240 0.48 -3.52 14.15
N SER A 241 -0.32 -2.88 13.28
CA SER A 241 0.17 -2.32 12.02
C SER A 241 1.17 -1.19 12.26
N LEU A 242 0.84 -0.25 13.16
CA LEU A 242 1.71 0.87 13.49
C LEU A 242 2.99 0.41 14.19
N GLN A 243 2.94 -0.65 15.00
CA GLN A 243 4.14 -1.28 15.55
C GLN A 243 5.07 -1.79 14.44
N LEU A 244 4.53 -2.49 13.44
CA LEU A 244 5.31 -2.97 12.29
C LEU A 244 5.94 -1.82 11.49
N PHE A 245 5.21 -0.70 11.32
CA PHE A 245 5.77 0.51 10.69
C PHE A 245 6.80 1.24 11.56
N SER A 246 6.66 1.22 12.89
CA SER A 246 7.63 1.90 13.78
C SER A 246 9.05 1.32 13.67
N GLU A 247 9.19 0.07 13.22
CA GLU A 247 10.48 -0.55 12.96
C GLU A 247 11.23 0.11 11.79
N VAL A 248 10.50 0.76 10.88
CA VAL A 248 11.00 1.58 9.76
C VAL A 248 11.64 2.88 10.26
N ALA A 249 11.10 3.43 11.35
CA ALA A 249 11.33 4.81 11.80
C ALA A 249 12.60 5.04 12.65
N ARG A 250 13.53 4.08 12.75
CA ARG A 250 14.62 4.14 13.75
C ARG A 250 15.73 5.17 13.40
N GLY A 251 15.55 6.40 13.87
CA GLY A 251 16.56 7.47 13.97
C GLY A 251 16.64 8.44 12.78
N GLY A 252 17.04 9.70 13.03
CA GLY A 252 17.28 10.72 11.99
C GLY A 252 16.04 11.13 11.19
N GLU A 253 16.19 11.39 9.89
CA GLU A 253 15.14 11.79 8.94
C GLU A 253 13.94 10.81 8.91
N ARG A 254 14.15 9.53 9.24
CA ARG A 254 13.08 8.53 9.31
C ARG A 254 12.13 8.76 10.49
N ARG A 255 12.55 9.50 11.52
CA ARG A 255 11.69 9.94 12.60
C ARG A 255 10.72 11.03 12.16
N GLU A 256 11.18 12.02 11.40
CA GLU A 256 10.31 13.08 10.88
C GLU A 256 9.28 12.52 9.90
N TRP A 257 9.71 11.59 9.04
CA TRP A 257 8.79 10.83 8.19
C TRP A 257 7.72 10.10 9.01
N TRP A 258 8.12 9.41 10.08
CA TRP A 258 7.19 8.69 10.95
C TRP A 258 6.21 9.61 11.67
N GLU A 259 6.67 10.74 12.18
CA GLU A 259 5.80 11.75 12.79
C GLU A 259 4.79 12.32 11.77
N GLY A 260 5.22 12.55 10.52
CA GLY A 260 4.34 12.92 9.41
C GLY A 260 3.31 11.85 9.05
N PHE A 261 3.75 10.59 8.97
CA PHE A 261 2.92 9.41 8.72
C PHE A 261 1.81 9.28 9.77
N LEU A 262 2.17 9.34 11.05
CA LEU A 262 1.21 9.31 12.16
C LEU A 262 0.26 10.52 12.13
N ALA A 263 0.79 11.71 11.89
CA ALA A 263 -0.02 12.93 11.83
C ALA A 263 -1.04 12.89 10.68
N SER A 264 -0.69 12.28 9.55
CA SER A 264 -1.62 12.03 8.44
C SER A 264 -2.69 11.01 8.83
N TYR A 265 -2.27 9.85 9.34
CA TYR A 265 -3.16 8.78 9.73
C TYR A 265 -4.22 9.21 10.76
N TYR A 266 -3.80 9.89 11.82
CA TYR A 266 -4.72 10.26 12.90
C TYR A 266 -5.78 11.28 12.49
N LYS A 267 -5.61 11.99 11.36
CA LYS A 267 -6.69 12.81 10.79
C LYS A 267 -7.90 11.98 10.36
N ILE A 268 -7.70 10.72 9.97
CA ILE A 268 -8.79 9.82 9.58
C ILE A 268 -9.18 8.84 10.69
N ALA A 269 -8.25 8.46 11.57
CA ALA A 269 -8.51 7.50 12.64
C ALA A 269 -9.27 8.10 13.84
N LEU A 270 -8.87 9.28 14.32
CA LEU A 270 -9.52 9.91 15.49
C LEU A 270 -11.02 10.15 15.29
N PRO A 271 -11.50 10.61 14.10
CA PRO A 271 -12.94 10.74 13.87
C PRO A 271 -13.73 9.42 13.90
N GLN A 272 -13.07 8.26 13.79
CA GLN A 272 -13.71 6.94 13.94
C GLN A 272 -13.76 6.47 15.41
N GLY A 273 -13.24 7.26 16.35
CA GLY A 273 -13.15 6.88 17.76
C GLY A 273 -11.91 6.07 18.14
N LEU A 274 -10.98 5.87 17.21
CA LEU A 274 -9.69 5.24 17.49
C LEU A 274 -8.77 6.17 18.26
N ARG A 275 -7.84 5.59 19.02
CA ARG A 275 -6.89 6.31 19.88
C ARG A 275 -5.49 6.18 19.32
N PRO A 276 -4.59 7.15 19.60
CA PRO A 276 -3.19 7.01 19.28
C PRO A 276 -2.55 5.78 19.94
N THR A 277 -1.79 5.03 19.16
CA THR A 277 -0.89 3.96 19.61
C THR A 277 0.38 4.60 20.17
N PHE A 278 0.81 4.15 21.35
CA PHE A 278 2.00 4.63 22.06
C PHE A 278 3.11 3.58 22.10
#